data_AF-A0A2C9KRH0-F1
#
_entry.id   AF-A0A2C9KRH0-F1
#
_cell.length_a   1.000
_cell.length_b   1.000
_cell.length_c   1.000
_cell.angle_alpha   90.00
_cell.angle_beta   90.00
_cell.angle_gamma   90.00
#
_symmetry.space_group_name_H-M   'P 1'
#
loop_
_entity.id
_entity.type
_entity.pdbx_description
1 polymer ?
#
loop_
_entity_poly.entity_id
_entity_poly.type
_entity_poly.pdbx_seq_one_letter_code
_entity_poly.pdbx_strand_id
1 'polypeptide(L)'
;MKMAVQGPYTLDLENQKKNVFVTQLHDREDEEDITAFPVVKESGDKLIESGINTLQKTLLLKKEVEIDKVNGLLDAKRYEFKQRIDNCAQRQLQLQKKQQQMKDRVAKFEKFIQENEAKRRRAIQKYQQEVRLREQKALEFSSLSDQLEQLKKRHKTLEAKLKAYKIFEQYLRSVVDAMPEDYLPSTEDKIKGLMMRYRTLSESNKGLVDNLETISDELEVCRKEYEVLNQEHQKSRLSNTSELSQLLEKQEVLQSRTEQMEQNYNMTSEDLRHKRTEVGIIFMAIDNIYDKCKKPTDLPLGKEDWDQKLNKIKDYLQEREGVAKIVQSATNSSTGSSSTEQTKARAKVKSASRLKVTIAQAPK
;
A
#
# COMPACT_ATOMS: atom_id res chain seq x y z
N MET A 1 10.73 -67.32 13.83
CA MET A 1 11.80 -68.18 13.28
C MET A 1 12.54 -68.81 14.47
N LYS A 2 12.78 -70.14 14.43
CA LYS A 2 13.17 -71.06 15.53
C LYS A 2 11.99 -71.46 16.44
N MET A 3 11.65 -72.72 16.71
CA MET A 3 12.18 -74.05 16.36
C MET A 3 10.99 -75.02 16.21
N ALA A 4 11.14 -76.03 15.36
CA ALA A 4 10.28 -77.20 15.32
C ALA A 4 11.12 -78.46 15.56
N VAL A 5 10.42 -79.54 15.92
CA VAL A 5 10.78 -80.96 15.84
C VAL A 5 11.44 -81.58 17.08
N GLN A 6 10.62 -82.31 17.86
CA GLN A 6 10.96 -83.64 18.38
C GLN A 6 9.72 -84.53 18.26
N GLY A 7 9.85 -85.61 17.49
CA GLY A 7 8.85 -86.67 17.30
C GLY A 7 8.83 -87.69 18.45
N PRO A 8 7.96 -88.72 18.35
CA PRO A 8 7.49 -89.51 19.49
C PRO A 8 8.41 -90.70 19.76
N TYR A 9 8.65 -91.02 21.04
CA TYR A 9 9.17 -92.32 21.43
C TYR A 9 8.01 -93.20 21.91
N THR A 10 7.74 -94.23 21.11
CA THR A 10 6.85 -95.37 21.36
C THR A 10 7.48 -96.32 22.38
N LEU A 11 6.70 -96.71 23.40
CA LEU A 11 7.10 -97.71 24.39
C LEU A 11 6.52 -99.07 23.97
N ASP A 12 7.35 -99.91 23.37
CA ASP A 12 7.00 -101.31 23.07
C ASP A 12 7.08 -102.13 24.38
N LEU A 13 5.91 -102.52 24.89
CA LEU A 13 5.79 -103.46 26.00
C LEU A 13 5.54 -104.86 25.42
N GLU A 14 6.54 -105.73 25.54
CA GLU A 14 6.44 -107.15 25.17
C GLU A 14 5.36 -107.87 25.99
N ASN A 15 4.65 -108.80 25.32
CA ASN A 15 3.59 -109.63 25.90
C ASN A 15 4.12 -110.55 27.02
N GLN A 16 3.69 -110.32 28.27
CA GLN A 16 3.89 -111.27 29.36
C GLN A 16 3.02 -112.53 29.18
N LYS A 17 3.69 -113.68 29.20
CA LYS A 17 3.14 -115.03 29.02
C LYS A 17 2.14 -115.38 30.13
N LYS A 18 0.96 -115.86 29.72
CA LYS A 18 -0.02 -116.55 30.60
C LYS A 18 0.57 -117.90 31.03
N ASN A 19 0.91 -118.04 32.32
CA ASN A 19 1.15 -119.35 32.91
C ASN A 19 -0.20 -120.01 33.22
N VAL A 20 -0.64 -120.87 32.31
CA VAL A 20 -1.77 -121.77 32.48
C VAL A 20 -1.24 -123.04 33.16
N PHE A 21 -1.56 -123.24 34.44
CA PHE A 21 -1.44 -124.57 35.05
C PHE A 21 -2.68 -125.37 34.64
N VAL A 22 -2.48 -126.20 33.62
CA VAL A 22 -3.42 -127.27 33.22
C VAL A 22 -3.16 -128.45 34.15
N THR A 23 -4.14 -128.77 35.00
CA THR A 23 -4.26 -130.08 35.65
C THR A 23 -4.61 -131.10 34.59
N GLN A 24 -3.64 -131.94 34.20
CA GLN A 24 -3.90 -133.12 33.38
C GLN A 24 -4.37 -134.26 34.29
N LEU A 25 -5.65 -134.59 34.14
CA LEU A 25 -6.25 -135.86 34.54
C LEU A 25 -5.52 -137.00 33.81
N HIS A 26 -5.10 -138.01 34.56
CA HIS A 26 -4.76 -139.32 34.02
C HIS A 26 -5.62 -140.35 34.75
N ASP A 27 -6.50 -140.97 33.99
CA ASP A 27 -7.29 -142.13 34.37
C ASP A 27 -6.36 -143.36 34.45
N ARG A 28 -6.45 -144.08 35.57
CA ARG A 28 -5.98 -145.46 35.72
C ARG A 28 -7.03 -146.24 36.52
N GLU A 29 -7.87 -146.95 35.77
CA GLU A 29 -8.49 -148.24 36.08
C GLU A 29 -7.34 -149.28 36.19
N ASP A 30 -7.29 -150.32 37.02
CA ASP A 30 -8.17 -151.03 37.95
C ASP A 30 -7.27 -151.68 39.01
N GLU A 31 -7.78 -151.95 40.22
CA GLU A 31 -7.78 -153.30 40.83
C GLU A 31 -8.23 -153.26 42.29
N GLU A 32 -9.06 -154.25 42.58
CA GLU A 32 -9.74 -154.64 43.81
C GLU A 32 -8.87 -154.62 45.07
N ASP A 33 -9.34 -154.01 46.16
CA ASP A 33 -9.54 -154.79 47.39
C ASP A 33 -10.38 -154.05 48.45
N ILE A 34 -11.31 -154.82 49.01
CA ILE A 34 -12.38 -154.42 49.91
C ILE A 34 -11.82 -154.30 51.34
N THR A 35 -11.91 -153.11 51.97
CA THR A 35 -12.02 -153.03 53.44
C THR A 35 -13.09 -152.00 53.83
N ALA A 36 -14.27 -152.54 54.11
CA ALA A 36 -15.40 -151.81 54.64
C ALA A 36 -15.07 -151.24 56.03
N PHE A 37 -14.82 -149.93 56.12
CA PHE A 37 -14.88 -149.19 57.38
C PHE A 37 -16.32 -148.69 57.58
N PRO A 38 -16.97 -149.00 58.72
CA PRO A 38 -18.35 -148.64 58.96
C PRO A 38 -18.51 -147.12 59.07
N VAL A 39 -19.40 -146.58 58.23
CA VAL A 39 -19.81 -145.17 58.21
C VAL A 39 -20.58 -144.87 59.50
N VAL A 40 -19.95 -144.15 60.43
CA VAL A 40 -20.63 -143.52 61.56
C VAL A 40 -21.37 -142.29 61.04
N LYS A 41 -22.68 -142.45 60.79
CA LYS A 41 -23.59 -141.38 60.33
C LYS A 41 -24.11 -140.53 61.50
N GLU A 42 -23.21 -140.09 62.39
CA GLU A 42 -23.60 -139.31 63.57
C GLU A 42 -22.75 -138.04 63.74
N SER A 43 -23.44 -136.91 63.96
CA SER A 43 -22.88 -135.58 64.20
C SER A 43 -22.08 -135.54 65.50
N GLY A 44 -20.85 -135.02 65.48
CA GLY A 44 -19.94 -134.92 66.63
C GLY A 44 -20.52 -134.26 67.88
N ASP A 45 -21.55 -133.43 67.74
CA ASP A 45 -22.31 -132.84 68.86
C ASP A 45 -23.02 -133.88 69.73
N LYS A 46 -23.37 -135.07 69.20
CA LYS A 46 -24.06 -136.16 69.93
C LYS A 46 -23.13 -137.13 70.66
N LEU A 47 -21.82 -137.09 70.39
CA LEU A 47 -20.80 -137.90 71.08
C LEU A 47 -20.21 -137.21 72.32
N ILE A 48 -20.61 -135.95 72.58
CA ILE A 48 -20.10 -135.10 73.66
C ILE A 48 -21.03 -135.15 74.90
N GLU A 49 -22.28 -135.62 74.77
CA GLU A 49 -23.25 -135.69 75.88
C GLU A 49 -23.11 -136.92 76.80
N SER A 50 -22.40 -137.98 76.39
CA SER A 50 -22.10 -139.14 77.25
C SER A 50 -20.73 -138.96 77.92
N GLY A 51 -20.72 -138.36 79.11
CA GLY A 51 -19.53 -138.25 79.94
C GLY A 51 -19.11 -139.59 80.55
N ILE A 52 -17.79 -139.84 80.57
CA ILE A 52 -16.95 -140.39 81.67
C ILE A 52 -15.71 -141.10 81.06
N ASN A 53 -14.51 -140.61 81.43
CA ASN A 53 -13.14 -141.13 81.22
C ASN A 53 -12.31 -140.64 79.99
N THR A 54 -11.36 -139.75 80.33
CA THR A 54 -10.39 -139.03 79.49
C THR A 54 -9.18 -139.87 79.06
N LEU A 55 -8.86 -139.90 77.76
CA LEU A 55 -7.62 -140.41 77.15
C LEU A 55 -6.96 -139.29 76.33
N GLN A 56 -5.64 -139.20 76.23
CA GLN A 56 -4.90 -138.12 75.53
C GLN A 56 -5.41 -137.82 74.10
N LYS A 57 -6.02 -138.82 73.44
CA LYS A 57 -6.69 -138.72 72.15
C LYS A 57 -7.94 -137.79 72.16
N THR A 58 -8.69 -137.71 73.27
CA THR A 58 -9.80 -136.76 73.44
C THR A 58 -9.33 -135.34 73.75
N LEU A 59 -8.14 -135.19 74.32
CA LEU A 59 -7.49 -133.89 74.60
C LEU A 59 -6.94 -133.25 73.33
N LEU A 60 -6.35 -134.07 72.44
CA LEU A 60 -5.92 -133.66 71.11
C LEU A 60 -7.13 -133.27 70.26
N LEU A 61 -8.21 -134.06 70.28
CA LEU A 61 -9.49 -133.70 69.65
C LEU A 61 -10.08 -132.40 70.21
N LYS A 62 -10.04 -132.21 71.54
CA LYS A 62 -10.50 -130.95 72.17
C LYS A 62 -9.65 -129.75 71.73
N LYS A 63 -8.34 -129.93 71.57
CA LYS A 63 -7.44 -128.88 71.07
C LYS A 63 -7.64 -128.62 69.58
N GLU A 64 -7.93 -129.64 68.78
CA GLU A 64 -8.27 -129.54 67.37
C GLU A 64 -9.60 -128.79 67.19
N VAL A 65 -10.63 -129.13 67.98
CA VAL A 65 -11.91 -128.39 68.03
C VAL A 65 -11.72 -126.96 68.54
N GLU A 66 -10.86 -126.70 69.54
CA GLU A 66 -10.52 -125.35 69.98
C GLU A 66 -9.80 -124.56 68.88
N ILE A 67 -8.86 -125.17 68.16
CA ILE A 67 -8.14 -124.56 67.03
C ILE A 67 -9.10 -124.28 65.87
N ASP A 68 -10.01 -125.21 65.54
CA ASP A 68 -11.03 -125.03 64.50
C ASP A 68 -12.03 -123.94 64.88
N LYS A 69 -12.41 -123.84 66.15
CA LYS A 69 -13.24 -122.75 66.65
C LYS A 69 -12.54 -121.41 66.57
N VAL A 70 -11.24 -121.34 66.92
CA VAL A 70 -10.42 -120.14 66.79
C VAL A 70 -10.18 -119.78 65.32
N ASN A 71 -9.95 -120.76 64.45
CA ASN A 71 -9.81 -120.59 63.01
C ASN A 71 -11.12 -120.08 62.39
N GLY A 72 -12.26 -120.64 62.78
CA GLY A 72 -13.58 -120.16 62.36
C GLY A 72 -13.86 -118.72 62.81
N LEU A 73 -13.46 -118.35 64.04
CA LEU A 73 -13.55 -116.96 64.53
C LEU A 73 -12.57 -116.03 63.79
N LEU A 74 -11.35 -116.49 63.48
CA LEU A 74 -10.36 -115.74 62.73
C LEU A 74 -10.83 -115.50 61.29
N ASP A 75 -11.40 -116.50 60.64
CA ASP A 75 -11.95 -116.41 59.29
C ASP A 75 -13.20 -115.53 59.27
N ALA A 76 -14.07 -115.60 60.29
CA ALA A 76 -15.18 -114.66 60.46
C ALA A 76 -14.67 -113.21 60.60
N LYS A 77 -13.63 -112.96 61.39
CA LYS A 77 -13.03 -111.61 61.54
C LYS A 77 -12.30 -111.14 60.29
N ARG A 78 -11.61 -112.03 59.57
CA ARG A 78 -11.01 -111.74 58.26
C ARG A 78 -12.09 -111.38 57.24
N TYR A 79 -13.21 -112.09 57.25
CA TYR A 79 -14.35 -111.79 56.39
C TYR A 79 -14.99 -110.44 56.73
N GLU A 80 -15.22 -110.12 58.02
CA GLU A 80 -15.69 -108.80 58.46
C GLU A 80 -14.74 -107.67 58.08
N PHE A 81 -13.42 -107.89 58.21
CA PHE A 81 -12.41 -106.90 57.86
C PHE A 81 -12.35 -106.69 56.34
N LYS A 82 -12.41 -107.77 55.56
CA LYS A 82 -12.51 -107.72 54.10
C LYS A 82 -13.74 -106.94 53.67
N GLN A 83 -14.92 -107.22 54.24
CA GLN A 83 -16.13 -106.43 53.98
C GLN A 83 -15.97 -104.95 54.34
N ARG A 84 -15.33 -104.62 55.47
CA ARG A 84 -15.06 -103.22 55.84
C ARG A 84 -14.12 -102.53 54.86
N ILE A 85 -13.05 -103.20 54.43
CA ILE A 85 -12.15 -102.69 53.38
C ILE A 85 -12.92 -102.48 52.08
N ASP A 86 -13.72 -103.46 51.65
CA ASP A 86 -14.49 -103.37 50.41
C ASP A 86 -15.49 -102.20 50.46
N ASN A 87 -16.19 -102.02 51.59
CA ASN A 87 -17.10 -100.90 51.80
C ASN A 87 -16.37 -99.53 51.82
N CYS A 88 -15.20 -99.46 52.47
CA CYS A 88 -14.37 -98.25 52.45
C CYS A 88 -13.86 -97.95 51.03
N ALA A 89 -13.41 -98.95 50.28
CA ALA A 89 -12.97 -98.81 48.90
C ALA A 89 -14.12 -98.36 47.99
N GLN A 90 -15.32 -98.93 48.16
CA GLN A 90 -16.53 -98.48 47.46
C GLN A 90 -16.88 -97.03 47.80
N ARG A 91 -16.83 -96.64 49.08
CA ARG A 91 -17.10 -95.25 49.51
C ARG A 91 -16.05 -94.27 48.98
N GLN A 92 -14.77 -94.65 48.99
CA GLN A 92 -13.69 -93.85 48.41
C GLN A 92 -13.91 -93.64 46.90
N LEU A 93 -14.28 -94.70 46.18
CA LEU A 93 -14.59 -94.62 44.75
C LEU A 93 -15.82 -93.74 44.48
N GLN A 94 -16.87 -93.82 45.30
CA GLN A 94 -18.04 -92.93 45.21
C GLN A 94 -17.69 -91.47 45.49
N LEU A 95 -16.86 -91.20 46.51
CA LEU A 95 -16.40 -89.84 46.82
C LEU A 95 -15.52 -89.28 45.70
N GLN A 96 -14.60 -90.08 45.14
CA GLN A 96 -13.79 -89.67 44.01
C GLN A 96 -14.66 -89.37 42.78
N LYS A 97 -15.67 -90.20 42.49
CA LYS A 97 -16.65 -89.93 41.43
C LYS A 97 -17.40 -88.61 41.67
N LYS A 98 -17.90 -88.37 42.89
CA LYS A 98 -18.59 -87.10 43.24
C LYS A 98 -17.67 -85.89 43.13
N GLN A 99 -16.42 -86.01 43.59
CA GLN A 99 -15.42 -84.94 43.46
C GLN A 99 -15.11 -84.65 41.99
N GLN A 100 -14.94 -85.67 41.16
CA GLN A 100 -14.72 -85.51 39.72
C GLN A 100 -15.92 -84.83 39.06
N GLN A 101 -17.14 -85.28 39.35
CA GLN A 101 -18.37 -84.64 38.85
C GLN A 101 -18.47 -83.17 39.26
N MET A 102 -18.06 -82.82 40.48
CA MET A 102 -18.04 -81.43 40.95
C MET A 102 -16.99 -80.61 40.19
N LYS A 103 -15.78 -81.14 40.00
CA LYS A 103 -14.73 -80.50 39.18
C LYS A 103 -15.20 -80.28 37.75
N ASP A 104 -15.85 -81.28 37.13
CA ASP A 104 -16.38 -81.16 35.77
C ASP A 104 -17.48 -80.11 35.67
N ARG A 105 -18.35 -79.99 36.69
CA ARG A 105 -19.37 -78.94 36.77
C ARG A 105 -18.75 -77.56 36.91
N VAL A 106 -17.76 -77.40 37.79
CA VAL A 106 -17.04 -76.12 37.96
C VAL A 106 -16.36 -75.72 36.66
N ALA A 107 -15.66 -76.64 35.98
CA ALA A 107 -15.03 -76.37 34.69
C ALA A 107 -16.05 -75.97 33.61
N LYS A 108 -17.23 -76.60 33.57
CA LYS A 108 -18.32 -76.21 32.67
C LYS A 108 -18.86 -74.82 32.99
N PHE A 109 -19.06 -74.48 34.27
CA PHE A 109 -19.53 -73.16 34.68
C PHE A 109 -18.50 -72.08 34.41
N GLU A 110 -17.22 -72.34 34.69
CA GLU A 110 -16.14 -71.40 34.38
C GLU A 110 -16.08 -71.12 32.88
N LYS A 111 -16.14 -72.17 32.04
CA LYS A 111 -16.22 -72.02 30.59
C LYS A 111 -17.46 -71.21 30.16
N PHE A 112 -18.62 -71.48 30.76
CA PHE A 112 -19.85 -70.73 30.47
C PHE A 112 -19.74 -69.25 30.85
N ILE A 113 -19.15 -68.93 32.01
CA ILE A 113 -18.90 -67.55 32.45
C ILE A 113 -17.94 -66.86 31.48
N GLN A 114 -16.81 -67.49 31.14
CA GLN A 114 -15.84 -66.94 30.18
C GLN A 114 -16.48 -66.69 28.81
N GLU A 115 -17.29 -67.62 28.30
CA GLU A 115 -18.01 -67.45 27.03
C GLU A 115 -19.05 -66.33 27.10
N ASN A 116 -19.80 -66.23 28.20
CA ASN A 116 -20.79 -65.17 28.40
C ASN A 116 -20.13 -63.79 28.51
N GLU A 117 -19.04 -63.68 29.28
CA GLU A 117 -18.24 -62.46 29.37
C GLU A 117 -17.62 -62.09 28.02
N ALA A 118 -17.17 -63.06 27.23
CA ALA A 118 -16.69 -62.83 25.88
C ALA A 118 -17.81 -62.34 24.94
N LYS A 119 -19.03 -62.87 25.08
CA LYS A 119 -20.22 -62.38 24.34
C LYS A 119 -20.59 -60.96 24.77
N ARG A 120 -20.63 -60.68 26.07
CA ARG A 120 -20.90 -59.34 26.62
C ARG A 120 -19.85 -58.33 26.14
N ARG A 121 -18.55 -58.66 26.23
CA ARG A 121 -17.47 -57.79 25.74
C ARG A 121 -17.59 -57.53 24.24
N ARG A 122 -17.86 -58.56 23.43
CA ARG A 122 -18.08 -58.39 21.98
C ARG A 122 -19.28 -57.49 21.68
N ALA A 123 -20.40 -57.68 22.39
CA ALA A 123 -21.59 -56.85 22.21
C ALA A 123 -21.32 -55.37 22.58
N ILE A 124 -20.65 -55.13 23.71
CA ILE A 124 -20.27 -53.77 24.14
C ILE A 124 -19.32 -53.11 23.13
N GLN A 125 -18.29 -53.84 22.67
CA GLN A 125 -17.35 -53.31 21.68
C GLN A 125 -18.04 -52.97 20.37
N LYS A 126 -18.94 -53.85 19.89
CA LYS A 126 -19.72 -53.59 18.66
C LYS A 126 -20.60 -52.35 18.82
N TYR A 127 -21.31 -52.24 19.94
CA TYR A 127 -22.12 -51.05 20.25
C TYR A 127 -21.28 -49.77 20.28
N GLN A 128 -20.13 -49.79 20.96
CA GLN A 128 -19.23 -48.62 21.03
C GLN A 128 -18.68 -48.23 19.65
N GLN A 129 -18.34 -49.22 18.81
CA GLN A 129 -17.91 -48.97 17.43
C GLN A 129 -19.03 -48.35 16.59
N GLU A 130 -20.25 -48.88 16.69
CA GLU A 130 -21.43 -48.34 15.98
C GLU A 130 -21.75 -46.91 16.40
N VAL A 131 -21.68 -46.60 17.71
CA VAL A 131 -21.89 -45.24 18.22
C VAL A 131 -20.83 -44.28 17.67
N ARG A 132 -19.54 -44.62 17.75
CA ARG A 132 -18.46 -43.78 17.21
C ARG A 132 -18.60 -43.56 15.71
N LEU A 133 -18.94 -44.61 14.95
CA LEU A 133 -19.15 -44.50 13.52
C LEU A 133 -20.35 -43.60 13.20
N ARG A 134 -21.44 -43.71 13.96
CA ARG A 134 -22.61 -42.84 13.82
C ARG A 134 -22.26 -41.39 14.10
N GLU A 135 -21.51 -41.11 15.16
CA GLU A 135 -21.06 -39.75 15.51
C GLU A 135 -20.18 -39.16 14.41
N GLN A 136 -19.19 -39.92 13.94
CA GLN A 136 -18.34 -39.50 12.82
C GLN A 136 -19.17 -39.19 11.57
N LYS A 137 -20.10 -40.07 11.20
CA LYS A 137 -20.97 -39.88 10.03
C LYS A 137 -21.92 -38.70 10.20
N ALA A 138 -22.41 -38.43 11.40
CA ALA A 138 -23.24 -37.26 11.68
C ALA A 138 -22.46 -35.94 11.51
N LEU A 139 -21.20 -35.90 11.98
CA LEU A 139 -20.32 -34.74 11.77
C LEU A 139 -19.99 -34.54 10.29
N GLU A 140 -19.62 -35.61 9.58
CA GLU A 140 -19.39 -35.57 8.13
C GLU A 140 -20.65 -35.07 7.39
N PHE A 141 -21.82 -35.59 7.73
CA PHE A 141 -23.10 -35.17 7.13
C PHE A 141 -23.37 -33.68 7.38
N SER A 142 -23.19 -33.20 8.62
CA SER A 142 -23.37 -31.78 8.95
C SER A 142 -22.42 -30.91 8.13
N SER A 143 -21.13 -31.25 8.07
CA SER A 143 -20.14 -30.50 7.31
C SER A 143 -20.45 -30.47 5.81
N LEU A 144 -20.84 -31.61 5.23
CA LEU A 144 -21.23 -31.68 3.83
C LEU A 144 -22.52 -30.88 3.55
N SER A 145 -23.48 -30.92 4.47
CA SER A 145 -24.72 -30.14 4.37
C SER A 145 -24.43 -28.64 4.35
N ASP A 146 -23.55 -28.17 5.24
CA ASP A 146 -23.15 -26.76 5.30
C ASP A 146 -22.44 -26.31 4.02
N GLN A 147 -21.50 -27.13 3.52
CA GLN A 147 -20.81 -26.86 2.24
C GLN A 147 -21.79 -26.80 1.07
N LEU A 148 -22.76 -27.71 1.03
CA LEU A 148 -23.79 -27.75 0.01
C LEU A 148 -24.66 -26.48 0.06
N GLU A 149 -25.04 -26.02 1.25
CA GLU A 149 -25.80 -24.78 1.40
C GLU A 149 -24.99 -23.55 0.93
N GLN A 150 -23.71 -23.47 1.29
CA GLN A 150 -22.82 -22.41 0.83
C GLN A 150 -22.69 -22.40 -0.70
N LEU A 151 -22.50 -23.58 -1.32
CA LEU A 151 -22.44 -23.71 -2.76
C LEU A 151 -23.76 -23.32 -3.43
N LYS A 152 -24.91 -23.69 -2.86
CA LYS A 152 -26.23 -23.24 -3.35
C LYS A 152 -26.39 -21.72 -3.27
N LYS A 153 -25.96 -21.08 -2.18
CA LYS A 153 -25.97 -19.62 -2.04
C LYS A 153 -25.08 -18.97 -3.09
N ARG A 154 -23.85 -19.48 -3.28
CA ARG A 154 -22.92 -19.02 -4.33
C ARG A 154 -23.48 -19.19 -5.73
N HIS A 155 -24.13 -20.32 -6.01
CA HIS A 155 -24.78 -20.57 -7.30
C HIS A 155 -25.87 -19.52 -7.56
N LYS A 156 -26.77 -19.29 -6.60
CA LYS A 156 -27.84 -18.29 -6.74
C LYS A 156 -27.30 -16.88 -6.97
N THR A 157 -26.24 -16.48 -6.27
CA THR A 157 -25.63 -15.16 -6.48
C THR A 157 -24.96 -15.03 -7.84
N LEU A 158 -24.26 -16.07 -8.29
CA LEU A 158 -23.68 -16.12 -9.64
C LEU A 158 -24.75 -16.11 -10.73
N GLU A 159 -25.83 -16.86 -10.55
CA GLU A 159 -26.95 -16.90 -11.50
C GLU A 159 -27.64 -15.53 -11.60
N ALA A 160 -27.85 -14.83 -10.47
CA ALA A 160 -28.38 -13.47 -10.47
C ALA A 160 -27.44 -12.49 -11.20
N LYS A 161 -26.12 -12.57 -10.96
CA LYS A 161 -25.12 -11.78 -11.67
C LYS A 161 -25.11 -12.08 -13.17
N LEU A 162 -25.20 -13.35 -13.56
CA LEU A 162 -25.24 -13.76 -14.96
C LEU A 162 -26.48 -13.21 -15.66
N LYS A 163 -27.65 -13.27 -15.02
CA LYS A 163 -28.88 -12.65 -15.54
C LYS A 163 -28.73 -11.13 -15.71
N ALA A 164 -28.12 -10.45 -14.75
CA ALA A 164 -27.85 -9.01 -14.85
C ALA A 164 -26.88 -8.69 -16.00
N TYR A 165 -25.80 -9.48 -16.15
CA TYR A 165 -24.79 -9.24 -17.17
C TYR A 165 -25.20 -9.69 -18.58
N LYS A 166 -26.18 -10.57 -18.71
CA LYS A 166 -26.71 -11.03 -20.00
C LYS A 166 -27.20 -9.89 -20.89
N ILE A 167 -27.73 -8.81 -20.29
CA ILE A 167 -28.17 -7.62 -21.03
C ILE A 167 -26.96 -6.95 -21.72
N PHE A 168 -25.82 -6.83 -21.02
CA PHE A 168 -24.61 -6.26 -21.61
C PHE A 168 -24.00 -7.16 -22.66
N GLU A 169 -24.02 -8.49 -22.46
CA GLU A 169 -23.58 -9.46 -23.48
C GLU A 169 -24.40 -9.32 -24.77
N GLN A 170 -25.73 -9.25 -24.66
CA GLN A 170 -26.63 -9.05 -25.80
C GLN A 170 -26.35 -7.72 -26.51
N TYR A 171 -26.16 -6.64 -25.74
CA TYR A 171 -25.78 -5.35 -26.29
C TYR A 171 -24.44 -5.42 -27.04
N LEU A 172 -23.40 -5.99 -26.44
CA LEU A 172 -22.09 -6.10 -27.07
C LEU A 172 -22.13 -6.97 -28.34
N ARG A 173 -22.94 -8.02 -28.36
CA ARG A 173 -23.21 -8.78 -29.59
C ARG A 173 -23.84 -7.91 -30.66
N SER A 174 -24.89 -7.14 -30.33
CA SER A 174 -25.52 -6.24 -31.30
C SER A 174 -24.57 -5.18 -31.85
N VAL A 175 -23.63 -4.69 -31.04
CA VAL A 175 -22.58 -3.76 -31.47
C VAL A 175 -21.58 -4.44 -32.41
N VAL A 176 -21.21 -5.68 -32.13
CA VAL A 176 -20.35 -6.49 -33.03
C VAL A 176 -21.05 -6.77 -34.35
N ASP A 177 -22.36 -7.02 -34.34
CA ASP A 177 -23.15 -7.28 -35.56
C ASP A 177 -23.33 -6.01 -36.42
N ALA A 178 -23.44 -4.84 -35.79
CA ALA A 178 -23.55 -3.56 -36.50
C ALA A 178 -22.21 -3.01 -37.04
N MET A 179 -21.10 -3.64 -36.68
CA MET A 179 -19.75 -3.20 -37.02
C MET A 179 -19.28 -3.81 -38.34
N PRO A 180 -18.47 -3.09 -39.15
CA PRO A 180 -17.83 -3.66 -40.34
C PRO A 180 -16.96 -4.88 -40.00
N GLU A 181 -16.98 -5.92 -40.85
CA GLU A 181 -16.29 -7.20 -40.58
C GLU A 181 -14.78 -7.05 -40.33
N ASP A 182 -14.14 -6.06 -40.95
CA ASP A 182 -12.69 -5.83 -40.87
C ASP A 182 -12.25 -4.92 -39.71
N TYR A 183 -13.18 -4.39 -38.90
CA TYR A 183 -12.85 -3.41 -37.86
C TYR A 183 -12.09 -4.02 -36.67
N LEU A 184 -12.26 -5.32 -36.44
CA LEU A 184 -11.54 -6.08 -35.41
C LEU A 184 -10.78 -7.22 -36.08
N PRO A 185 -9.56 -7.56 -35.60
CA PRO A 185 -8.86 -8.76 -36.06
C PRO A 185 -9.76 -9.98 -35.88
N SER A 186 -9.75 -10.88 -36.87
CA SER A 186 -10.53 -12.13 -36.88
C SER A 186 -10.03 -13.08 -35.79
N THR A 187 -10.38 -12.76 -34.56
CA THR A 187 -10.09 -13.50 -33.33
C THR A 187 -11.34 -14.27 -32.96
N GLU A 188 -11.19 -15.44 -32.32
CA GLU A 188 -12.31 -16.32 -31.92
C GLU A 188 -13.39 -15.60 -31.06
N ASP A 189 -13.03 -14.52 -30.36
CA ASP A 189 -13.97 -13.71 -29.57
C ASP A 189 -13.91 -12.22 -29.93
N LYS A 190 -14.81 -11.80 -30.83
CA LYS A 190 -14.96 -10.40 -31.27
C LYS A 190 -15.33 -9.46 -30.11
N ILE A 191 -16.07 -9.93 -29.10
CA ILE A 191 -16.46 -9.11 -27.93
C ILE A 191 -15.22 -8.78 -27.10
N LYS A 192 -14.37 -9.79 -26.85
CA LYS A 192 -13.09 -9.57 -26.16
C LYS A 192 -12.17 -8.63 -26.95
N GLY A 193 -12.11 -8.76 -28.27
CA GLY A 193 -11.40 -7.82 -29.13
C GLY A 193 -11.89 -6.38 -28.96
N LEU A 194 -13.22 -6.17 -28.97
CA LEU A 194 -13.84 -4.88 -28.74
C LEU A 194 -13.49 -4.30 -27.37
N MET A 195 -13.56 -5.10 -26.31
CA MET A 195 -13.21 -4.67 -24.95
C MET A 195 -11.74 -4.25 -24.84
N MET A 196 -10.83 -5.02 -25.44
CA MET A 196 -9.40 -4.69 -25.45
C MET A 196 -9.14 -3.37 -26.18
N ARG A 197 -9.76 -3.17 -27.35
CA ARG A 197 -9.64 -1.93 -28.10
C ARG A 197 -10.21 -0.73 -27.33
N TYR A 198 -11.40 -0.89 -26.73
CA TYR A 198 -11.99 0.15 -25.88
C TYR A 198 -11.04 0.52 -24.74
N ARG A 199 -10.44 -0.48 -24.09
CA ARG A 199 -9.48 -0.25 -23.01
C ARG A 199 -8.29 0.56 -23.49
N THR A 200 -7.63 0.16 -24.58
CA THR A 200 -6.49 0.89 -25.14
C THR A 200 -6.88 2.33 -25.52
N LEU A 201 -8.04 2.51 -26.16
CA LEU A 201 -8.51 3.83 -26.55
C LEU A 201 -8.86 4.70 -25.33
N SER A 202 -9.48 4.12 -24.30
CA SER A 202 -9.81 4.82 -23.06
C SER A 202 -8.56 5.21 -22.28
N GLU A 203 -7.55 4.34 -22.22
CA GLU A 203 -6.25 4.63 -21.59
C GLU A 203 -5.51 5.73 -22.37
N SER A 204 -5.49 5.64 -23.70
CA SER A 204 -4.90 6.68 -24.55
C SER A 204 -5.63 8.02 -24.43
N ASN A 205 -6.97 8.02 -24.44
CA ASN A 205 -7.76 9.23 -24.27
C ASN A 205 -7.52 9.88 -22.91
N LYS A 206 -7.45 9.08 -21.85
CA LYS A 206 -7.10 9.57 -20.52
C LYS A 206 -5.72 10.25 -20.54
N GLY A 207 -4.71 9.59 -21.11
CA GLY A 207 -3.38 10.20 -21.24
C GLY A 207 -3.37 11.50 -22.05
N LEU A 208 -4.19 11.60 -23.11
CA LEU A 208 -4.33 12.82 -23.89
C LEU A 208 -4.99 13.95 -23.09
N VAL A 209 -6.03 13.64 -22.31
CA VAL A 209 -6.69 14.63 -21.43
C VAL A 209 -5.74 15.11 -20.34
N ASP A 210 -5.02 14.20 -19.68
CA ASP A 210 -4.04 14.55 -18.65
C ASP A 210 -2.91 15.44 -19.23
N ASN A 211 -2.46 15.13 -20.45
CA ASN A 211 -1.47 15.97 -21.16
C ASN A 211 -2.02 17.35 -21.53
N LEU A 212 -3.28 17.43 -21.97
CA LEU A 212 -3.93 18.71 -22.28
C LEU A 212 -4.07 19.58 -21.03
N GLU A 213 -4.41 18.98 -19.88
CA GLU A 213 -4.45 19.68 -18.59
C GLU A 213 -3.07 20.23 -18.22
N THR A 214 -2.03 19.41 -18.35
CA THR A 214 -0.64 19.82 -18.09
C THR A 214 -0.20 20.98 -18.99
N ILE A 215 -0.48 20.92 -20.29
CA ILE A 215 -0.15 21.99 -21.24
C ILE A 215 -0.96 23.27 -20.91
N SER A 216 -2.22 23.13 -20.50
CA SER A 216 -3.05 24.26 -20.08
C SER A 216 -2.44 24.96 -18.87
N ASP A 217 -2.00 24.21 -17.87
CA ASP A 217 -1.33 24.74 -16.68
C ASP A 217 -0.03 25.46 -17.04
N GLU A 218 0.80 24.86 -17.91
CA GLU A 218 2.02 25.49 -18.41
C GLU A 218 1.73 26.81 -19.16
N LEU A 219 0.70 26.83 -20.01
CA LEU A 219 0.26 28.05 -20.71
C LEU A 219 -0.21 29.13 -19.74
N GLU A 220 -0.93 28.76 -18.68
CA GLU A 220 -1.32 29.71 -17.64
C GLU A 220 -0.12 30.32 -16.93
N VAL A 221 0.90 29.52 -16.62
CA VAL A 221 2.15 30.02 -16.02
C VAL A 221 2.84 30.99 -16.96
N CYS A 222 3.08 30.60 -18.22
CA CYS A 222 3.70 31.48 -19.21
C CYS A 222 2.90 32.77 -19.45
N ARG A 223 1.56 32.69 -19.42
CA ARG A 223 0.70 33.87 -19.56
C ARG A 223 0.86 34.83 -18.38
N LYS A 224 0.94 34.32 -17.16
CA LYS A 224 1.18 35.13 -15.95
C LYS A 224 2.56 35.79 -16.00
N GLU A 225 3.60 35.04 -16.39
CA GLU A 225 4.95 35.58 -16.57
C GLU A 225 5.00 36.70 -17.62
N TYR A 226 4.35 36.49 -18.76
CA TYR A 226 4.24 37.51 -19.82
C TYR A 226 3.52 38.77 -19.32
N GLU A 227 2.44 38.61 -18.55
CA GLU A 227 1.69 39.74 -17.99
C GLU A 227 2.56 40.55 -17.02
N VAL A 228 3.31 39.90 -16.15
CA VAL A 228 4.26 40.56 -15.24
C VAL A 228 5.31 41.34 -16.03
N LEU A 229 5.95 40.71 -17.02
CA LEU A 229 6.98 41.37 -17.84
C LEU A 229 6.42 42.57 -18.61
N ASN A 230 5.19 42.46 -19.14
CA ASN A 230 4.53 43.55 -19.84
C ASN A 230 4.21 44.72 -18.89
N GLN A 231 3.75 44.44 -17.66
CA GLN A 231 3.53 45.46 -16.64
C GLN A 231 4.83 46.17 -16.25
N GLU A 232 5.93 45.41 -16.05
CA GLU A 232 7.25 45.98 -15.77
C GLU A 232 7.74 46.88 -16.92
N HIS A 233 7.58 46.42 -18.16
CA HIS A 233 7.98 47.20 -19.33
C HIS A 233 7.12 48.47 -19.49
N GLN A 234 5.81 48.40 -19.24
CA GLN A 234 4.95 49.59 -19.21
C GLN A 234 5.37 50.58 -18.13
N LYS A 235 5.69 50.09 -16.92
CA LYS A 235 6.22 50.90 -15.83
C LYS A 235 7.54 51.59 -16.22
N SER A 236 8.47 50.85 -16.85
CA SER A 236 9.73 51.40 -17.35
C SER A 236 9.50 52.46 -18.42
N ARG A 237 8.60 52.21 -19.39
CA ARG A 237 8.22 53.22 -20.40
C ARG A 237 7.67 54.49 -19.78
N LEU A 238 6.81 54.39 -18.76
CA LEU A 238 6.28 55.55 -18.05
C LEU A 238 7.38 56.31 -17.30
N SER A 239 8.30 55.59 -16.63
CA SER A 239 9.47 56.20 -15.97
C SER A 239 10.32 56.98 -16.98
N ASN A 240 10.70 56.33 -18.09
CA ASN A 240 11.50 56.96 -19.14
C ASN A 240 10.78 58.17 -19.79
N THR A 241 9.46 58.09 -19.96
CA THR A 241 8.66 59.20 -20.49
C THR A 241 8.62 60.38 -19.51
N SER A 242 8.50 60.09 -18.21
CA SER A 242 8.60 61.10 -17.15
C SER A 242 9.98 61.74 -17.14
N GLU A 243 11.06 60.95 -17.19
CA GLU A 243 12.44 61.46 -17.27
C GLU A 243 12.66 62.32 -18.52
N LEU A 244 12.16 61.89 -19.68
CA LEU A 244 12.23 62.67 -20.92
C LEU A 244 11.50 64.00 -20.78
N SER A 245 10.30 64.00 -20.17
CA SER A 245 9.54 65.23 -19.95
C SER A 245 10.30 66.21 -19.04
N GLN A 246 10.95 65.71 -17.99
CA GLN A 246 11.80 66.53 -17.12
C GLN A 246 13.02 67.08 -17.85
N LEU A 247 13.63 66.31 -18.75
CA LEU A 247 14.75 66.79 -19.56
C LEU A 247 14.31 67.86 -20.58
N LEU A 248 13.15 67.68 -21.21
CA LEU A 248 12.57 68.66 -22.13
C LEU A 248 12.23 69.96 -21.42
N GLU A 249 11.62 69.89 -20.23
CA GLU A 249 11.35 71.08 -19.41
C GLU A 249 12.65 71.82 -19.06
N LYS A 250 13.69 71.10 -18.64
CA LYS A 250 15.02 71.70 -18.39
C LYS A 250 15.60 72.35 -19.64
N GLN A 251 15.45 71.73 -20.80
CA GLN A 251 15.92 72.26 -22.07
C GLN A 251 15.16 73.55 -22.44
N GLU A 252 13.84 73.57 -22.30
CA GLU A 252 13.00 74.75 -22.57
C GLU A 252 13.37 75.93 -21.66
N VAL A 253 13.59 75.67 -20.36
CA VAL A 253 14.06 76.69 -19.42
C VAL A 253 15.43 77.25 -19.81
N LEU A 254 16.37 76.40 -20.21
CA LEU A 254 17.71 76.84 -20.65
C LEU A 254 17.63 77.61 -21.97
N GLN A 255 16.80 77.17 -22.91
CA GLN A 255 16.59 77.84 -24.19
C GLN A 255 15.96 79.22 -23.99
N SER A 256 14.87 79.30 -23.21
CA SER A 256 14.23 80.58 -22.85
C SER A 256 15.21 81.54 -22.19
N ARG A 257 16.06 81.05 -21.28
CA ARG A 257 17.13 81.87 -20.66
C ARG A 257 18.14 82.35 -21.68
N THR A 258 18.52 81.51 -22.65
CA THR A 258 19.47 81.87 -23.70
C THR A 258 18.88 82.95 -24.61
N GLU A 259 17.63 82.78 -25.03
CA GLU A 259 16.89 83.75 -25.84
C GLU A 259 16.76 85.10 -25.11
N GLN A 260 16.49 85.10 -23.81
CA GLN A 260 16.47 86.33 -22.99
C GLN A 260 17.84 87.02 -22.97
N MET A 261 18.93 86.25 -22.79
CA MET A 261 20.29 86.81 -22.80
C MET A 261 20.68 87.35 -24.17
N GLU A 262 20.27 86.69 -25.25
CA GLU A 262 20.50 87.14 -26.62
C GLU A 262 19.71 88.41 -26.95
N GLN A 263 18.44 88.49 -26.53
CA GLN A 263 17.65 89.72 -26.66
C GLN A 263 18.29 90.89 -25.92
N ASN A 264 18.72 90.68 -24.66
CA ASN A 264 19.41 91.70 -23.87
C ASN A 264 20.73 92.14 -24.53
N TYR A 265 21.48 91.19 -25.10
CA TYR A 265 22.71 91.47 -25.84
C TYR A 265 22.42 92.29 -27.09
N ASN A 266 21.40 91.92 -27.88
CA ASN A 266 20.99 92.65 -29.08
C ASN A 266 20.55 94.07 -28.76
N MET A 267 19.72 94.28 -27.72
CA MET A 267 19.34 95.62 -27.26
C MET A 267 20.57 96.45 -26.88
N THR A 268 21.48 95.88 -26.09
CA THR A 268 22.71 96.57 -25.69
C THR A 268 23.60 96.88 -26.90
N SER A 269 23.70 95.96 -27.86
CA SER A 269 24.47 96.13 -29.10
C SER A 269 23.86 97.21 -30.00
N GLU A 270 22.54 97.24 -30.14
CA GLU A 270 21.80 98.30 -30.85
C GLU A 270 22.02 99.65 -30.20
N ASP A 271 21.92 99.75 -28.87
CA ASP A 271 22.21 100.97 -28.11
C ASP A 271 23.65 101.45 -28.33
N LEU A 272 24.62 100.52 -28.30
CA LEU A 272 26.03 100.82 -28.59
C LEU A 272 26.22 101.28 -30.04
N ARG A 273 25.50 100.67 -31.00
CA ARG A 273 25.53 101.05 -32.41
C ARG A 273 24.93 102.44 -32.61
N HIS A 274 23.82 102.77 -31.97
CA HIS A 274 23.23 104.11 -31.98
C HIS A 274 24.20 105.16 -31.45
N LYS A 275 24.78 104.93 -30.26
CA LYS A 275 25.81 105.81 -29.69
C LYS A 275 27.02 105.96 -30.62
N ARG A 276 27.48 104.87 -31.24
CA ARG A 276 28.58 104.91 -32.22
C ARG A 276 28.22 105.75 -33.45
N THR A 277 27.00 105.62 -33.96
CA THR A 277 26.53 106.42 -35.11
C THR A 277 26.38 107.90 -34.74
N GLU A 278 25.83 108.23 -33.56
CA GLU A 278 25.76 109.62 -33.07
C GLU A 278 27.14 110.26 -32.97
N VAL A 279 28.11 109.55 -32.37
CA VAL A 279 29.50 109.98 -32.31
C VAL A 279 30.08 110.17 -33.72
N GLY A 280 29.80 109.25 -34.65
CA GLY A 280 30.18 109.39 -36.06
C GLY A 280 29.59 110.63 -36.74
N ILE A 281 28.32 110.96 -36.48
CA ILE A 281 27.67 112.18 -37.00
C ILE A 281 28.32 113.43 -36.42
N ILE A 282 28.64 113.44 -35.12
CA ILE A 282 29.35 114.55 -34.47
C ILE A 282 30.71 114.77 -35.14
N PHE A 283 31.47 113.69 -35.36
CA PHE A 283 32.76 113.77 -36.07
C PHE A 283 32.61 114.26 -37.50
N MET A 284 31.61 113.79 -38.26
CA MET A 284 31.32 114.31 -39.60
C MET A 284 30.92 115.80 -39.58
N ALA A 285 30.19 116.26 -38.57
CA ALA A 285 29.84 117.67 -38.41
C ALA A 285 31.07 118.52 -38.10
N ILE A 286 31.97 118.03 -37.23
CA ILE A 286 33.27 118.67 -36.98
C ILE A 286 34.07 118.78 -38.28
N ASP A 287 34.18 117.70 -39.06
CA ASP A 287 34.84 117.72 -40.37
C ASP A 287 34.20 118.74 -41.32
N ASN A 288 32.87 118.75 -41.44
CA ASN A 288 32.16 119.69 -42.30
C ASN A 288 32.34 121.16 -41.89
N ILE A 289 32.39 121.46 -40.59
CA ILE A 289 32.64 122.82 -40.08
C ILE A 289 34.11 123.18 -40.29
N TYR A 290 35.03 122.27 -39.98
CA TYR A 290 36.46 122.45 -40.23
C TYR A 290 36.74 122.75 -41.70
N ASP A 291 36.13 122.00 -42.61
CA ASP A 291 36.24 122.23 -44.06
C ASP A 291 35.71 123.59 -44.53
N LYS A 292 34.81 124.22 -43.77
CA LYS A 292 34.35 125.59 -44.03
C LYS A 292 35.25 126.66 -43.41
N CYS A 293 35.96 126.32 -42.33
CA CYS A 293 36.87 127.21 -41.61
C CYS A 293 38.31 127.17 -42.16
N LYS A 294 38.68 126.16 -42.96
CA LYS A 294 40.01 126.06 -43.56
C LYS A 294 40.28 127.26 -44.47
N LYS A 295 41.44 127.88 -44.31
CA LYS A 295 41.94 128.88 -45.26
C LYS A 295 42.63 128.14 -46.42
N PRO A 296 42.68 128.69 -47.64
CA PRO A 296 43.34 128.05 -48.78
C PRO A 296 44.84 127.76 -48.57
N THR A 297 45.43 128.30 -47.50
CA THR A 297 46.84 128.14 -47.11
C THR A 297 47.08 127.01 -46.08
N ASP A 298 46.04 126.37 -45.54
CA ASP A 298 46.17 125.33 -44.50
C ASP A 298 46.48 123.93 -45.07
N LEU A 299 47.40 123.19 -44.42
CA LEU A 299 47.67 121.78 -44.75
C LEU A 299 46.46 120.87 -44.42
N PRO A 300 46.17 119.83 -45.23
CA PRO A 300 45.10 118.88 -44.94
C PRO A 300 45.42 118.11 -43.66
N LEU A 301 44.54 118.18 -42.65
CA LEU A 301 44.64 117.34 -41.46
C LEU A 301 44.12 115.92 -41.72
N GLY A 302 44.70 114.94 -41.03
CA GLY A 302 44.30 113.54 -41.09
C GLY A 302 42.88 113.31 -40.57
N LYS A 303 42.31 112.15 -40.90
CA LYS A 303 40.94 111.78 -40.50
C LYS A 303 40.75 111.62 -38.98
N GLU A 304 41.81 111.51 -38.19
CA GLU A 304 41.73 111.18 -36.75
C GLU A 304 42.16 112.31 -35.79
N ASP A 305 42.68 113.45 -36.28
CA ASP A 305 43.14 114.58 -35.45
C ASP A 305 42.00 115.55 -35.08
N TRP A 306 41.00 115.06 -34.34
CA TRP A 306 39.78 115.81 -34.00
C TRP A 306 40.02 117.04 -33.14
N ASP A 307 40.91 116.95 -32.15
CA ASP A 307 41.24 118.07 -31.25
C ASP A 307 41.85 119.25 -32.00
N GLN A 308 42.69 118.96 -33.00
CA GLN A 308 43.32 119.98 -33.83
C GLN A 308 42.30 120.65 -34.77
N LYS A 309 41.36 119.88 -35.35
CA LYS A 309 40.25 120.42 -36.15
C LYS A 309 39.35 121.34 -35.32
N LEU A 310 38.99 120.92 -34.10
CA LEU A 310 38.20 121.73 -33.17
C LEU A 310 38.92 123.02 -32.76
N ASN A 311 40.22 122.96 -32.47
CA ASN A 311 41.02 124.15 -32.16
C ASN A 311 41.09 125.13 -33.34
N LYS A 312 41.27 124.64 -34.58
CA LYS A 312 41.22 125.50 -35.77
C LYS A 312 39.85 126.12 -36.02
N ILE A 313 38.76 125.37 -35.79
CA ILE A 313 37.39 125.92 -35.83
C ILE A 313 37.24 127.04 -34.79
N LYS A 314 37.73 126.82 -33.57
CA LYS A 314 37.71 127.81 -32.48
C LYS A 314 38.51 129.06 -32.84
N ASP A 315 39.72 128.91 -33.34
CA ASP A 315 40.58 130.04 -33.75
C ASP A 315 39.91 130.84 -34.88
N TYR A 316 39.32 130.15 -35.87
CA TYR A 316 38.56 130.81 -36.94
C TYR A 316 37.33 131.56 -36.41
N LEU A 317 36.60 130.99 -35.45
CA LEU A 317 35.47 131.65 -34.79
C LEU A 317 35.92 132.87 -33.99
N GLN A 318 37.02 132.78 -33.24
CA GLN A 318 37.58 133.90 -32.48
C GLN A 318 38.11 135.01 -33.40
N GLU A 319 38.72 134.65 -34.52
CA GLU A 319 39.12 135.59 -35.56
C GLU A 319 37.90 136.26 -36.18
N ARG A 320 36.85 135.51 -36.56
CA ARG A 320 35.61 136.10 -37.09
C ARG A 320 34.84 136.91 -36.07
N GLU A 321 34.86 136.55 -34.80
CA GLU A 321 34.29 137.35 -33.71
C GLU A 321 35.09 138.64 -33.50
N GLY A 322 36.42 138.56 -33.58
CA GLY A 322 37.31 139.72 -33.61
C GLY A 322 37.00 140.63 -34.80
N VAL A 323 36.88 140.07 -36.00
CA VAL A 323 36.49 140.80 -37.21
C VAL A 323 35.08 141.36 -37.10
N ALA A 324 34.12 140.63 -36.53
CA ALA A 324 32.75 141.11 -36.33
C ALA A 324 32.69 142.23 -35.28
N LYS A 325 33.52 142.20 -34.23
CA LYS A 325 33.67 143.30 -33.27
C LYS A 325 34.36 144.53 -33.88
N ILE A 326 35.32 144.32 -34.79
CA ILE A 326 35.98 145.37 -35.58
C ILE A 326 35.03 145.95 -36.64
N VAL A 327 34.19 145.12 -37.27
CA VAL A 327 33.16 145.56 -38.20
C VAL A 327 32.02 146.24 -37.45
N GLN A 328 31.60 145.78 -36.27
CA GLN A 328 30.62 146.46 -35.41
C GLN A 328 31.14 147.81 -34.87
N SER A 329 32.43 147.95 -34.60
CA SER A 329 33.04 149.24 -34.28
C SER A 329 33.28 150.13 -35.51
N ALA A 330 33.33 149.56 -36.73
CA ALA A 330 33.36 150.30 -38.00
C ALA A 330 31.96 150.65 -38.56
N THR A 331 30.91 149.88 -38.24
CA THR A 331 29.51 150.12 -38.68
C THR A 331 28.74 151.06 -37.75
N ASN A 332 29.29 151.45 -36.60
CA ASN A 332 28.72 152.56 -35.80
C ASN A 332 29.06 153.96 -36.39
N SER A 333 29.87 154.00 -37.44
CA SER A 333 30.21 155.18 -38.23
C SER A 333 29.85 155.00 -39.72
N SER A 334 28.60 154.66 -40.02
CA SER A 334 27.91 155.00 -41.28
C SER A 334 26.54 154.34 -41.32
N THR A 335 25.56 155.12 -40.87
CA THR A 335 24.23 155.29 -41.49
C THR A 335 23.72 154.23 -42.47
N GLY A 336 22.50 153.77 -42.22
CA GLY A 336 21.47 153.85 -43.26
C GLY A 336 20.70 152.58 -43.60
N SER A 337 19.67 152.30 -42.79
CA SER A 337 18.28 152.05 -43.20
C SER A 337 17.90 151.00 -44.28
N SER A 338 16.83 150.26 -43.91
CA SER A 338 15.82 149.54 -44.73
C SER A 338 16.25 148.18 -45.29
N SER A 339 15.43 147.13 -45.32
CA SER A 339 14.01 146.90 -44.99
C SER A 339 13.84 145.38 -44.81
N THR A 340 13.18 144.92 -43.74
CA THR A 340 11.80 144.40 -43.78
C THR A 340 11.55 143.35 -44.87
N GLU A 341 11.54 142.07 -44.49
CA GLU A 341 10.48 141.17 -44.95
C GLU A 341 10.22 140.05 -43.95
N GLN A 342 8.96 139.96 -43.56
CA GLN A 342 8.37 138.97 -42.69
C GLN A 342 7.93 137.78 -43.53
N THR A 343 8.19 136.55 -43.09
CA THR A 343 7.19 135.48 -43.22
C THR A 343 7.24 134.56 -42.02
N LYS A 344 6.20 134.71 -41.19
CA LYS A 344 5.71 133.75 -40.20
C LYS A 344 5.23 132.47 -40.89
N ALA A 345 5.36 131.34 -40.21
CA ALA A 345 4.36 130.24 -40.05
C ALA A 345 5.10 128.91 -39.86
N ARG A 346 4.65 127.94 -39.05
CA ARG A 346 3.56 127.82 -38.08
C ARG A 346 3.74 126.43 -37.46
N ALA A 347 3.53 126.35 -36.15
CA ALA A 347 3.54 125.12 -35.36
C ALA A 347 2.36 124.18 -35.68
N LYS A 348 2.58 122.87 -35.44
CA LYS A 348 1.65 121.85 -34.90
C LYS A 348 2.41 120.51 -34.88
N VAL A 349 2.74 119.86 -33.76
CA VAL A 349 1.95 119.29 -32.65
C VAL A 349 0.85 118.32 -33.09
N LYS A 350 0.94 117.10 -32.52
CA LYS A 350 -0.07 116.05 -32.23
C LYS A 350 0.18 114.75 -32.99
N SER A 351 -0.03 113.54 -32.46
CA SER A 351 -0.27 112.99 -31.11
C SER A 351 -0.62 111.52 -31.33
N ALA A 352 -0.11 110.63 -30.47
CA ALA A 352 -0.70 109.39 -29.94
C ALA A 352 -1.70 108.54 -30.77
N SER A 353 -1.44 107.22 -30.82
CA SER A 353 -2.34 106.10 -30.41
C SER A 353 -1.70 104.77 -30.87
N ARG A 354 -1.26 103.85 -29.99
CA ARG A 354 -2.00 102.81 -29.23
C ARG A 354 -3.01 102.02 -30.06
N LEU A 355 -2.79 100.70 -30.17
CA LEU A 355 -3.72 99.56 -30.39
C LEU A 355 -2.85 98.35 -30.79
N LYS A 356 -3.06 97.08 -30.44
CA LYS A 356 -3.92 96.35 -29.50
C LYS A 356 -3.36 94.92 -29.46
N VAL A 357 -3.32 94.32 -28.28
CA VAL A 357 -3.00 92.90 -28.04
C VAL A 357 -4.16 92.03 -28.51
N THR A 358 -3.88 90.89 -29.17
CA THR A 358 -4.84 89.79 -29.32
C THR A 358 -4.16 88.48 -29.00
N ILE A 359 -4.62 87.84 -27.93
CA ILE A 359 -4.28 86.50 -27.47
C ILE A 359 -5.17 85.52 -28.23
N ALA A 360 -4.60 84.44 -28.76
CA ALA A 360 -5.36 83.30 -29.27
C ALA A 360 -4.82 82.01 -28.64
N GLN A 361 -5.74 81.31 -27.97
CA GLN A 361 -5.57 80.04 -27.27
C GLN A 361 -5.52 78.86 -28.25
N ALA A 362 -4.74 77.85 -27.86
CA ALA A 362 -4.92 76.43 -28.18
C ALA A 362 -5.04 75.68 -26.81
N PRO A 363 -5.40 74.38 -26.69
CA PRO A 363 -5.30 73.34 -27.72
C PRO A 363 -6.45 72.28 -27.72
N LYS A 364 -6.32 71.30 -28.63
CA LYS A 364 -6.88 69.94 -28.52
C LYS A 364 -5.79 69.00 -28.02
#